data_AF-A0A501PBL6-F1
#
_entry.id   AF-A0A501PBL6-F1
#
_cell.length_a   1.000
_cell.length_b   1.000
_cell.length_c   1.000
_cell.angle_alpha   90.00
_cell.angle_beta   90.00
_cell.angle_gamma   90.00
#
_symmetry.space_group_name_H-M   'P 1'
#
loop_
_entity.id
_entity.type
_entity.pdbx_description
1 polymer ?
#
loop_
_entity_poly.entity_id
_entity_poly.type
_entity_poly.pdbx_seq_one_letter_code
_entity_poly.pdbx_strand_id
1 'polypeptide(L)'
;MAALLVLGADFLRMLEIRQVGLLTVGELWGLLSGNSLMAMEDGISSGRFPGIWQDVMLPLLAIPAAIFFIVVGALMLFGFRRRYLR
;
A
#
# COMPACT_ATOMS: atom_id res chain seq x y z
N MET A 1 -6.39 -6.11 11.05
CA MET A 1 -7.52 -6.56 10.22
C MET A 1 -7.29 -6.30 8.72
N ALA A 2 -6.92 -5.09 8.29
CA ALA A 2 -6.65 -4.79 6.88
C ALA A 2 -5.61 -5.72 6.20
N ALA A 3 -4.51 -6.05 6.87
CA ALA A 3 -3.49 -6.97 6.32
C ALA A 3 -4.04 -8.38 6.03
N LEU A 4 -4.94 -8.88 6.88
CA LEU A 4 -5.60 -10.19 6.70
C LEU A 4 -6.62 -10.15 5.57
N LEU A 5 -7.29 -9.02 5.37
CA LEU A 5 -8.21 -8.82 4.25
C LEU A 5 -7.46 -8.72 2.92
N VAL A 6 -6.30 -8.06 2.90
CA VAL A 6 -5.43 -7.98 1.72
C VAL A 6 -4.86 -9.36 1.37
N LEU A 7 -4.33 -10.08 2.36
CA LEU A 7 -3.88 -11.47 2.16
C LEU A 7 -5.02 -12.40 1.73
N GLY A 8 -6.22 -12.22 2.28
CA GLY A 8 -7.41 -12.97 1.88
C GLY A 8 -7.87 -12.64 0.46
N ALA A 9 -7.80 -11.38 0.05
CA ALA A 9 -8.11 -10.94 -1.31
C ALA A 9 -7.09 -11.48 -2.32
N ASP A 10 -5.78 -11.42 -2.00
CA ASP A 10 -4.72 -12.03 -2.81
C ASP A 10 -4.91 -13.55 -2.93
N PHE A 11 -5.27 -14.22 -1.83
CA PHE A 11 -5.51 -15.65 -1.80
C PHE A 11 -6.74 -16.06 -2.62
N LEU A 12 -7.84 -15.31 -2.52
CA LEU A 12 -9.04 -15.51 -3.34
C LEU A 12 -8.75 -15.27 -4.82
N ARG A 13 -7.98 -14.23 -5.16
CA ARG A 13 -7.56 -13.96 -6.55
C ARG A 13 -6.70 -15.07 -7.13
N MET A 14 -5.79 -15.61 -6.33
CA MET A 14 -4.93 -16.73 -6.71
C MET A 14 -5.75 -18.00 -7.01
N LEU A 15 -6.86 -18.20 -6.30
CA LEU A 15 -7.78 -19.34 -6.49
C LEU A 15 -8.77 -19.12 -7.64
N GLU A 16 -9.33 -17.92 -7.78
CA GLU A 16 -10.44 -17.63 -8.68
C GLU A 16 -9.98 -17.29 -10.10
N ILE A 17 -8.88 -16.54 -10.23
CA ILE A 17 -8.42 -16.00 -11.52
C ILE A 17 -7.17 -16.75 -12.04
N ARG A 18 -6.57 -17.64 -11.22
CA ARG A 18 -5.29 -18.32 -11.52
C ARG A 18 -4.14 -17.34 -11.80
N GLN A 19 -4.33 -16.06 -11.46
CA GLN A 19 -3.29 -15.04 -11.50
C GLN A 19 -2.46 -15.17 -10.24
N VAL A 20 -1.23 -15.65 -10.40
CA VAL A 20 -0.23 -15.71 -9.34
C VAL A 20 0.44 -14.34 -9.28
N GLY A 21 -0.21 -13.38 -8.64
CA GLY A 21 0.30 -12.02 -8.49
C GLY A 21 -0.20 -11.40 -7.19
N LEU A 22 0.73 -10.95 -6.35
CA LEU A 22 0.41 -10.15 -5.17
C LEU A 22 -0.03 -8.76 -5.65
N LEU A 23 -1.19 -8.29 -5.16
CA LEU A 23 -1.65 -6.93 -5.38
C LEU A 23 -0.58 -5.95 -4.89
N THR A 24 -0.19 -5.03 -5.77
CA THR A 24 0.65 -3.90 -5.39
C THR A 24 -0.16 -2.88 -4.59
N VAL A 25 0.52 -2.05 -3.80
CA VAL A 25 -0.12 -0.98 -3.03
C VAL A 25 -0.89 -0.03 -3.97
N GLY A 26 -0.33 0.27 -5.15
CA GLY A 26 -0.99 1.12 -6.14
C GLY A 26 -2.25 0.51 -6.74
N GLU A 27 -2.25 -0.79 -7.04
CA GLU A 27 -3.45 -1.49 -7.52
C GLU A 27 -4.54 -1.53 -6.45
N LEU A 28 -4.18 -1.80 -5.20
CA LEU A 28 -5.12 -1.79 -4.09
C LEU A 28 -5.72 -0.40 -3.85
N TRP A 29 -4.89 0.63 -3.90
CA TRP A 29 -5.35 2.01 -3.80
C TRP A 29 -6.27 2.36 -4.97
N GLY A 30 -5.90 1.99 -6.21
CA GLY A 30 -6.72 2.20 -7.39
C GLY A 30 -8.09 1.51 -7.31
N LEU A 31 -8.15 0.30 -6.77
CA LEU A 31 -9.39 -0.44 -6.52
C LEU A 31 -10.28 0.22 -5.46
N LEU A 32 -9.68 0.87 -4.45
CA LEU A 32 -10.43 1.60 -3.42
C LEU A 32 -10.91 2.97 -3.91
N SER A 33 -10.06 3.74 -4.58
CA SER A 33 -10.38 5.06 -5.12
C SER A 33 -9.34 5.54 -6.13
N GLY A 34 -9.52 5.19 -7.41
CA GLY A 34 -8.66 5.66 -8.51
C GLY A 34 -8.59 7.19 -8.63
N ASN A 35 -9.70 7.90 -8.38
CA ASN A 35 -9.73 9.37 -8.45
C ASN A 35 -8.80 10.03 -7.42
N SER A 36 -8.67 9.43 -6.23
CA SER A 36 -7.77 9.97 -5.20
C SER A 36 -6.29 9.83 -5.57
N LEU A 37 -5.94 8.76 -6.30
CA LEU A 37 -4.58 8.49 -6.74
C LEU A 37 -4.17 9.47 -7.86
N MET A 38 -5.08 9.74 -8.80
CA MET A 38 -4.89 10.78 -9.83
C MET A 38 -4.80 12.18 -9.22
N ALA A 39 -5.64 12.52 -8.24
CA ALA A 39 -5.58 13.82 -7.58
C ALA A 39 -4.27 14.00 -6.79
N MET A 40 -3.72 12.92 -6.23
CA MET A 40 -2.46 12.95 -5.51
C MET A 40 -1.25 13.05 -6.45
N GLU A 41 -1.30 12.36 -7.60
CA GLU A 41 -0.34 12.55 -8.70
C GLU A 41 -0.32 13.99 -9.18
N ASP A 42 -1.50 14.57 -9.45
CA ASP A 42 -1.63 15.93 -9.95
C ASP A 42 -1.16 16.97 -8.92
N GLY A 43 -1.49 16.77 -7.64
CA GLY A 43 -1.04 17.63 -6.54
C GLY A 43 0.46 17.60 -6.28
N ILE A 44 1.11 16.44 -6.48
CA ILE A 44 2.57 16.30 -6.30
C ILE A 44 3.31 16.81 -7.55
N SER A 45 2.80 16.50 -8.73
CA SER A 45 3.40 16.88 -10.01
C SER A 45 3.28 18.37 -10.32
N SER A 46 2.19 19.01 -9.89
CA SER A 46 2.03 20.48 -9.93
C SER A 46 2.72 21.20 -8.76
N GLY A 47 3.24 20.45 -7.79
CA GLY A 47 3.86 20.96 -6.58
C GLY A 47 5.31 21.41 -6.77
N ARG A 48 5.92 21.86 -5.66
CA ARG A 48 7.29 22.39 -5.63
C ARG A 48 8.37 21.34 -5.95
N PHE A 49 8.04 20.05 -5.84
CA PHE A 49 8.98 18.94 -6.02
C PHE A 49 8.34 17.77 -6.78
N PRO A 50 8.17 17.90 -8.11
CA PRO A 50 7.56 16.84 -8.93
C PRO A 50 8.35 15.53 -8.91
N GLY A 51 9.68 15.59 -8.70
CA GLY A 51 10.54 14.41 -8.59
C GLY A 51 10.15 13.45 -7.47
N ILE A 52 9.48 13.92 -6.41
CA ILE A 52 9.02 13.06 -5.29
C ILE A 52 8.05 11.98 -5.78
N TRP A 53 7.23 12.29 -6.80
CA TRP A 53 6.32 11.32 -7.37
C TRP A 53 7.08 10.13 -7.98
N GLN A 54 8.08 10.44 -8.80
CA GLN A 54 8.86 9.45 -9.53
C GLN A 54 9.85 8.71 -8.62
N ASP A 55 10.52 9.43 -7.72
CA ASP A 55 11.61 8.88 -6.91
C ASP A 55 11.13 8.13 -5.66
N VAL A 56 9.92 8.44 -5.15
CA VAL A 56 9.43 7.90 -3.87
C VAL A 56 8.05 7.26 -4.00
N MET A 57 7.07 7.93 -4.60
CA MET A 57 5.71 7.38 -4.66
C MET A 57 5.58 6.19 -5.60
N LEU A 58 6.09 6.28 -6.83
CA LEU A 58 6.07 5.16 -7.77
C LEU A 58 6.72 3.87 -7.20
N PRO A 59 7.93 3.91 -6.62
CA PRO A 59 8.51 2.71 -6.03
C PRO A 59 7.72 2.21 -4.82
N LEU A 60 7.08 3.09 -4.04
CA LEU A 60 6.21 2.69 -2.93
C LEU A 60 4.92 2.00 -3.43
N LEU A 61 4.31 2.54 -4.48
CA LEU A 61 3.10 2.01 -5.11
C LEU A 61 3.34 0.64 -5.76
N ALA A 62 4.57 0.38 -6.21
CA ALA A 62 4.97 -0.91 -6.78
C ALA A 62 5.24 -2.02 -5.74
N ILE A 63 5.29 -1.68 -4.45
CA ILE A 63 5.51 -2.69 -3.39
C ILE A 63 4.29 -3.61 -3.30
N PRO A 64 4.47 -4.93 -3.10
CA PRO A 64 3.37 -5.83 -2.75
C PRO A 64 2.67 -5.36 -1.47
N ALA A 65 1.36 -5.14 -1.56
CA ALA A 65 0.58 -4.57 -0.47
C ALA A 65 0.63 -5.43 0.80
N ALA A 66 0.68 -6.75 0.66
CA ALA A 66 0.87 -7.66 1.78
C ALA A 66 2.13 -7.31 2.60
N ILE A 67 3.27 -7.07 1.94
CA ILE A 67 4.53 -6.70 2.60
C ILE A 67 4.38 -5.33 3.27
N PHE A 68 3.81 -4.35 2.55
CA PHE A 68 3.61 -3.01 3.08
C PHE A 68 2.76 -3.01 4.37
N PHE A 69 1.63 -3.70 4.37
CA PHE A 69 0.75 -3.78 5.54
C PHE A 69 1.36 -4.57 6.71
N ILE A 70 2.16 -5.61 6.43
CA ILE A 70 2.91 -6.34 7.47
C ILE A 70 3.93 -5.41 8.15
N VAL A 71 4.70 -4.65 7.37
CA VAL A 71 5.71 -3.72 7.90
C VAL A 71 5.06 -2.60 8.71
N VAL A 72 4.01 -1.97 8.19
CA VAL A 72 3.28 -0.89 8.90
C VAL A 72 2.64 -1.43 10.19
N GLY A 73 2.05 -2.62 10.13
CA GLY A 73 1.48 -3.29 11.30
C GLY A 73 2.53 -3.60 12.36
N ALA A 74 3.70 -4.10 11.96
CA ALA A 74 4.82 -4.39 12.85
C ALA A 74 5.37 -3.11 13.50
N LEU A 75 5.52 -2.02 12.74
CA LEU A 75 5.96 -0.73 13.26
C LEU A 75 4.97 -0.15 14.28
N MET A 76 3.66 -0.23 14.01
CA MET A 76 2.64 0.16 14.98
C MET A 76 2.73 -0.66 16.26
N LEU A 77 2.80 -1.99 16.15
CA LEU A 77 2.92 -2.88 17.31
C LEU A 77 4.18 -2.58 18.13
N PHE A 78 5.31 -2.30 17.47
CA PHE A 78 6.56 -1.94 18.14
C PHE A 78 6.45 -0.59 18.87
N GLY A 79 5.83 0.41 18.24
CA GLY A 79 5.58 1.72 18.84
C GLY A 79 4.65 1.65 20.06
N PHE A 80 3.58 0.85 19.98
CA PHE A 80 2.65 0.65 21.09
C PHE A 80 3.25 -0.19 22.21
N ARG A 81 4.05 -1.22 21.91
CA ARG A 81 4.79 -1.98 22.94
C ARG A 81 5.71 -1.10 23.77
N ARG A 82 6.35 -0.10 23.15
CA ARG A 82 7.19 0.88 23.87
C ARG A 82 6.40 1.79 24.81
N ARG A 83 5.11 2.02 24.57
CA ARG A 83 4.25 2.84 25.43
C ARG A 83 3.72 2.10 26.66
N TYR A 84 3.57 0.78 26.58
CA TYR A 84 3.07 -0.04 27.70
C TYR A 84 4.15 -0.49 28.69
N LEU A 85 5.42 -0.25 28.37
CA LEU A 85 6.60 -0.56 29.22
C LEU A 85 7.19 0.69 29.89
N ARG A 86 6.52 1.84 29.80
CA ARG A 86 6.77 3.05 30.60
C ARG A 86 5.59 3.30 31.51
#